data_AF-A1DN89-F1
#
_entry.id   AF-A1DN89-F1
#
_cell.length_a   1.000
_cell.length_b   1.000
_cell.length_c   1.000
_cell.angle_alpha   90.00
_cell.angle_beta   90.00
_cell.angle_gamma   90.00
#
_symmetry.space_group_name_H-M   'P 1'
#
loop_
_entity.id
_entity.type
_entity.pdbx_description
1 polymer ?
#
loop_
_entity_poly.entity_id
_entity_poly.type
_entity_poly.pdbx_seq_one_letter_code
_entity_poly.pdbx_strand_id
1 'polypeptide(L)'
;MVLKAVLALAARHDAILSDASDWEAAEYHGQCLELLIAALAQPEDTYDDNLLITVVILRIYEELESNNDEKYHLFGSNRLLNTMSRSASSGGLAEAVSWQFLRQAIYASVVQYQHMQLDLENYERSAVFHRRDDAAYANVIIYLCARILQCGGAYTRGMDEETWRQLSDSVEQWHRGKPISWQPLKYKPANIAENRPFPEIWMMSPPAVVGMQYYHTSCIFLTLSNRHWQAASDYELARSQRIVENTIASHLNMVIGLSMSNETVENAYFMACHLLHRCKSLV
;
A
#
# COMPACT_ATOMS: atom_id res chain seq x y z
N MET A 1 23.56 -9.36 -8.10
CA MET A 1 22.69 -9.02 -6.97
C MET A 1 21.22 -9.30 -7.28
N VAL A 2 20.60 -8.61 -8.26
CA VAL A 2 19.19 -8.83 -8.65
C VAL A 2 18.81 -10.30 -8.87
N LEU A 3 19.61 -11.06 -9.63
CA LEU A 3 19.37 -12.49 -9.85
C LEU A 3 19.22 -13.27 -8.53
N LYS A 4 20.07 -12.97 -7.54
CA LYS A 4 20.04 -13.64 -6.22
C LYS A 4 18.79 -13.26 -5.43
N ALA A 5 18.37 -11.99 -5.48
CA ALA A 5 17.11 -11.55 -4.88
C ALA A 5 15.90 -12.25 -5.52
N VAL A 6 15.86 -12.35 -6.85
CA VAL A 6 14.78 -13.05 -7.57
C VAL A 6 14.74 -14.53 -7.20
N LEU A 7 15.89 -15.19 -7.17
CA LEU A 7 15.98 -16.61 -6.78
C LEU A 7 15.57 -16.83 -5.32
N ALA A 8 15.97 -15.93 -4.41
CA ALA A 8 15.56 -15.99 -3.01
C ALA A 8 14.04 -15.86 -2.87
N LEU A 9 13.43 -14.85 -3.52
CA LEU A 9 11.98 -14.66 -3.50
C LEU A 9 11.21 -15.84 -4.10
N ALA A 10 11.65 -16.34 -5.25
CA ALA A 10 11.03 -17.49 -5.91
C ALA A 10 11.12 -18.76 -5.06
N ALA A 11 12.30 -19.07 -4.52
CA ALA A 11 12.51 -20.24 -3.66
C ALA A 11 11.67 -20.17 -2.39
N ARG A 12 11.54 -18.99 -1.76
CA ARG A 12 10.67 -18.79 -0.60
C ARG A 12 9.20 -18.98 -0.94
N HIS A 13 8.76 -18.41 -2.05
CA HIS A 13 7.38 -18.57 -2.51
C HIS A 13 7.05 -20.05 -2.78
N ASP A 14 7.96 -20.78 -3.42
CA ASP A 14 7.82 -22.23 -3.65
C ASP A 14 7.81 -23.03 -2.32
N ALA A 15 8.68 -22.69 -1.38
CA ALA A 15 8.73 -23.32 -0.07
C ALA A 15 7.43 -23.14 0.71
N ILE A 16 6.82 -21.95 0.66
CA ILE A 16 5.52 -21.65 1.29
C ILE A 16 4.40 -22.47 0.64
N LEU A 17 4.34 -22.52 -0.70
CA LEU A 17 3.29 -23.26 -1.40
C LEU A 17 3.41 -24.78 -1.26
N SER A 18 4.64 -25.28 -1.15
CA SER A 18 4.94 -26.72 -1.06
C SER A 18 5.09 -27.23 0.38
N ASP A 19 4.96 -26.37 1.39
CA ASP A 19 5.26 -26.66 2.81
C ASP A 19 6.65 -27.32 2.97
N ALA A 20 7.63 -26.80 2.24
CA ALA A 20 8.97 -27.33 2.13
C ALA A 20 9.99 -26.49 2.92
N SER A 21 11.25 -26.93 2.94
CA SER A 21 12.32 -26.23 3.67
C SER A 21 12.79 -24.97 2.93
N ASP A 22 12.85 -23.84 3.65
CA ASP A 22 13.29 -22.52 3.15
C ASP A 22 14.84 -22.39 2.99
N TRP A 23 15.58 -23.50 3.03
CA TRP A 23 17.05 -23.47 3.05
C TRP A 23 17.65 -22.86 1.77
N GLU A 24 17.07 -23.17 0.60
CA GLU A 24 17.55 -22.64 -0.68
C GLU A 24 17.30 -21.13 -0.77
N ALA A 25 16.16 -20.68 -0.27
CA ALA A 25 15.82 -19.27 -0.22
C ALA A 25 16.78 -18.50 0.71
N ALA A 26 17.06 -19.05 1.89
CA ALA A 26 18.00 -18.49 2.85
C ALA A 26 19.43 -18.40 2.28
N GLU A 27 19.87 -19.39 1.51
CA GLU A 27 21.18 -19.40 0.84
C GLU A 27 21.28 -18.26 -0.20
N TYR A 28 20.30 -18.13 -1.10
CA TYR A 28 20.29 -17.02 -2.07
C TYR A 28 20.13 -15.66 -1.41
N HIS A 29 19.34 -15.56 -0.34
CA HIS A 29 19.18 -14.35 0.44
C HIS A 29 20.52 -13.92 1.07
N GLY A 30 21.26 -14.85 1.69
CA GLY A 30 22.58 -14.60 2.25
C GLY A 30 23.58 -14.09 1.21
N GLN A 31 23.68 -14.77 0.06
CA GLN A 31 24.52 -14.32 -1.06
C GLN A 31 24.11 -12.94 -1.59
N CYS A 32 22.81 -12.65 -1.62
CA CYS A 32 22.31 -11.35 -2.04
C CYS A 32 22.67 -10.25 -1.04
N LEU A 33 22.58 -10.55 0.25
CA LEU A 33 22.88 -9.61 1.33
C LEU A 33 24.36 -9.20 1.34
N GLU A 34 25.29 -10.13 1.09
CA GLU A 34 26.71 -9.81 0.95
C GLU A 34 26.97 -8.78 -0.16
N LEU A 35 26.35 -8.97 -1.33
CA LEU A 35 26.43 -8.04 -2.45
C LEU A 35 25.79 -6.69 -2.13
N LEU A 36 24.65 -6.71 -1.44
CA LEU A 36 23.92 -5.51 -1.04
C LEU A 36 24.73 -4.67 -0.05
N ILE A 37 25.31 -5.30 0.97
CA ILE A 37 26.16 -4.61 1.96
C ILE A 37 27.36 -3.95 1.28
N ALA A 38 28.01 -4.66 0.36
CA ALA A 38 29.15 -4.11 -0.39
C ALA A 38 28.75 -2.89 -1.25
N ALA A 39 27.55 -2.91 -1.86
CA ALA A 39 27.04 -1.80 -2.65
C ALA A 39 26.63 -0.60 -1.77
N LEU A 40 25.96 -0.83 -0.64
CA LEU A 40 25.55 0.21 0.30
C LEU A 40 26.72 0.89 1.03
N ALA A 41 27.87 0.23 1.09
CA ALA A 41 29.11 0.81 1.60
C ALA A 41 29.70 1.90 0.67
N GLN A 42 29.27 1.96 -0.59
CA GLN A 42 29.71 2.98 -1.55
C GLN A 42 28.94 4.31 -1.37
N PRO A 43 29.44 5.43 -1.93
CA PRO A 43 28.73 6.71 -1.94
C PRO A 43 27.36 6.62 -2.61
N GLU A 44 26.39 7.46 -2.20
CA GLU A 44 25.00 7.42 -2.73
C GLU A 44 24.93 7.61 -4.25
N ASP A 45 25.82 8.43 -4.80
CA ASP A 45 25.85 8.72 -6.24
C ASP A 45 26.20 7.49 -7.10
N THR A 46 26.63 6.39 -6.48
CA THR A 46 26.93 5.12 -7.14
C THR A 46 25.75 4.14 -7.16
N TYR A 47 24.64 4.48 -6.50
CA TYR A 47 23.46 3.62 -6.43
C TYR A 47 22.80 3.54 -7.81
N ASP A 48 22.67 2.32 -8.33
CA ASP A 48 22.09 2.02 -9.63
C ASP A 48 20.70 1.39 -9.51
N ASP A 49 20.02 1.24 -10.65
CA ASP A 49 18.70 0.60 -10.73
C ASP A 49 18.73 -0.82 -10.13
N ASN A 50 19.82 -1.57 -10.32
CA ASN A 50 19.96 -2.94 -9.81
C ASN A 50 19.91 -2.98 -8.29
N LEU A 51 20.53 -2.01 -7.61
CA LEU A 51 20.44 -1.85 -6.16
C LEU A 51 19.00 -1.63 -5.73
N LEU A 52 18.30 -0.69 -6.36
CA LEU A 52 16.92 -0.35 -6.00
C LEU A 52 15.98 -1.55 -6.20
N ILE A 53 16.08 -2.21 -7.36
CA ILE A 53 15.32 -3.43 -7.68
C ILE A 53 15.57 -4.50 -6.61
N THR A 54 16.83 -4.72 -6.25
CA THR A 54 17.21 -5.72 -5.25
C THR A 54 16.57 -5.41 -3.91
N VAL A 55 16.66 -4.17 -3.43
CA VAL A 55 16.09 -3.76 -2.13
C VAL A 55 14.58 -4.02 -2.09
N VAL A 56 13.85 -3.67 -3.14
CA VAL A 56 12.41 -3.89 -3.20
C VAL A 56 12.05 -5.38 -3.24
N ILE A 57 12.79 -6.21 -4.00
CA ILE A 57 12.56 -7.65 -4.05
C ILE A 57 12.86 -8.31 -2.70
N LEU A 58 13.96 -7.95 -2.05
CA LEU A 58 14.29 -8.46 -0.72
C LEU A 58 13.26 -8.04 0.31
N ARG A 59 12.67 -6.85 0.18
CA ARG A 59 11.55 -6.48 1.04
C ARG A 59 10.33 -7.38 0.83
N ILE A 60 9.97 -7.71 -0.41
CA ILE A 60 8.86 -8.65 -0.67
C ILE A 60 9.19 -10.02 -0.06
N TYR A 61 10.44 -10.46 -0.18
CA TYR A 61 10.92 -11.69 0.44
C TYR A 61 10.68 -11.70 1.96
N GLU A 62 11.00 -10.60 2.66
CA GLU A 62 10.72 -10.44 4.09
C GLU A 62 9.22 -10.42 4.40
N GLU A 63 8.41 -9.76 3.57
CA GLU A 63 6.94 -9.64 3.76
C GLU A 63 6.21 -10.99 3.69
N LEU A 64 6.82 -12.00 3.04
CA LEU A 64 6.30 -13.38 3.02
C LEU A 64 6.61 -14.17 4.31
N GLU A 65 7.44 -13.64 5.21
CA GLU A 65 7.85 -14.36 6.43
C GLU A 65 6.79 -14.26 7.54
N SER A 66 6.19 -15.40 7.91
CA SER A 66 5.06 -15.46 8.85
C SER A 66 5.44 -15.38 10.34
N ASN A 67 6.69 -15.70 10.68
CA ASN A 67 7.06 -16.05 12.05
C ASN A 67 7.79 -14.95 12.81
N ASN A 68 8.35 -13.96 12.11
CA ASN A 68 9.07 -12.87 12.76
C ASN A 68 9.12 -11.67 11.81
N ASP A 69 8.06 -10.85 11.76
CA ASP A 69 8.22 -9.47 11.27
C ASP A 69 8.92 -8.69 12.38
N GLU A 70 10.16 -9.07 12.67
CA GLU A 70 11.08 -8.43 13.60
C GLU A 70 11.58 -7.12 12.96
N LYS A 71 10.64 -6.27 12.53
CA LYS A 71 10.80 -4.87 12.12
C LYS A 71 12.12 -4.63 11.37
N TYR A 72 12.36 -5.41 10.32
CA TYR A 72 13.69 -5.45 9.72
C TYR A 72 14.09 -4.13 9.06
N HIS A 73 15.32 -3.76 9.36
CA HIS A 73 16.01 -2.49 9.16
C HIS A 73 16.21 -2.05 7.70
N LEU A 74 15.63 -2.72 6.70
CA LEU A 74 15.93 -2.46 5.29
C LEU A 74 15.55 -1.03 4.85
N PHE A 75 14.52 -0.46 5.46
CA PHE A 75 14.11 0.94 5.26
C PHE A 75 14.72 1.93 6.27
N GLY A 76 15.52 1.47 7.22
CA GLY A 76 16.13 2.31 8.26
C GLY A 76 17.20 3.28 7.75
N SER A 77 17.58 3.19 6.47
CA SER A 77 18.52 4.12 5.85
C SER A 77 17.77 5.22 5.09
N ASN A 78 17.76 6.43 5.66
CA ASN A 78 17.26 7.63 4.98
C ASN A 78 17.89 7.83 3.58
N ARG A 79 19.11 7.33 3.37
CA ARG A 79 19.82 7.37 2.08
C ARG A 79 19.04 6.60 1.00
N LEU A 80 18.55 5.40 1.33
CA LEU A 80 17.76 4.57 0.42
C LEU A 80 16.38 5.17 0.16
N LEU A 81 15.70 5.67 1.20
CA LEU A 81 14.41 6.36 1.06
C LEU A 81 14.51 7.55 0.08
N ASN A 82 15.55 8.38 0.24
CA ASN A 82 15.79 9.54 -0.62
C ASN A 82 16.09 9.13 -2.06
N THR A 83 16.92 8.10 -2.27
CA THR A 83 17.27 7.60 -3.61
C THR A 83 16.04 7.03 -4.33
N MET A 84 15.21 6.27 -3.61
CA MET A 84 13.94 5.75 -4.12
C MET A 84 12.98 6.86 -4.52
N SER A 85 12.82 7.88 -3.66
CA SER A 85 11.97 9.04 -3.99
C SER A 85 12.47 9.77 -5.24
N ARG A 86 13.77 10.06 -5.37
CA ARG A 86 14.33 10.72 -6.57
C ARG A 86 14.10 9.92 -7.85
N SER A 87 14.04 8.60 -7.74
CA SER A 87 13.79 7.71 -8.88
C SER A 87 12.31 7.67 -9.30
N ALA A 88 11.39 8.29 -8.56
CA ALA A 88 9.95 8.25 -8.84
C ALA A 88 9.53 8.93 -10.15
N SER A 89 10.42 9.71 -10.77
CA SER A 89 10.18 10.41 -12.05
C SER A 89 11.27 10.15 -13.09
N SER A 90 12.13 9.15 -12.89
CA SER A 90 13.27 8.87 -13.78
C SER A 90 12.92 8.12 -15.06
N GLY A 91 11.71 7.54 -15.17
CA GLY A 91 11.38 6.61 -16.24
C GLY A 91 11.87 5.19 -15.99
N GLY A 92 11.45 4.26 -16.85
CA GLY A 92 12.00 2.91 -16.89
C GLY A 92 11.76 2.08 -15.63
N LEU A 93 12.74 1.25 -15.28
CA LEU A 93 12.61 0.27 -14.21
C LEU A 93 12.78 0.89 -12.82
N ALA A 94 13.67 1.87 -12.67
CA ALA A 94 13.84 2.61 -11.41
C ALA A 94 12.55 3.30 -10.96
N GLU A 95 11.83 3.95 -11.87
CA GLU A 95 10.52 4.55 -11.57
C GLU A 95 9.50 3.47 -11.17
N ALA A 96 9.39 2.38 -11.91
CA ALA A 96 8.45 1.30 -11.58
C ALA A 96 8.71 0.71 -10.17
N VAL A 97 9.98 0.52 -9.83
CA VAL A 97 10.42 0.04 -8.51
C VAL A 97 10.11 1.06 -7.42
N SER A 98 10.30 2.36 -7.69
CA SER A 98 9.92 3.44 -6.77
C SER A 98 8.41 3.44 -6.46
N TRP A 99 7.56 3.24 -7.47
CA TRP A 99 6.11 3.08 -7.24
C TRP A 99 5.76 1.82 -6.43
N GLN A 100 6.50 0.72 -6.58
CA GLN A 100 6.33 -0.46 -5.72
C GLN A 100 6.79 -0.19 -4.29
N PHE A 101 7.91 0.50 -4.13
CA PHE A 101 8.43 0.95 -2.84
C PHE A 101 7.43 1.84 -2.10
N LEU A 102 6.75 2.75 -2.80
CA LEU A 102 5.67 3.58 -2.22
C LEU A 102 4.57 2.72 -1.60
N ARG A 103 4.17 1.62 -2.25
CA ARG A 103 3.17 0.69 -1.72
C ARG A 103 3.65 0.01 -0.44
N GLN A 104 4.91 -0.44 -0.41
CA GLN A 104 5.53 -1.02 0.80
C GLN A 104 5.61 -0.01 1.94
N ALA A 105 5.95 1.25 1.64
CA ALA A 105 5.95 2.32 2.62
C ALA A 105 4.54 2.62 3.18
N ILE A 106 3.50 2.56 2.32
CA ILE A 106 2.11 2.64 2.76
C ILE A 106 1.79 1.48 3.71
N TYR A 107 2.12 0.24 3.33
CA TYR A 107 1.86 -0.94 4.16
C TYR A 107 2.52 -0.85 5.53
N ALA A 108 3.81 -0.48 5.57
CA ALA A 108 4.53 -0.26 6.81
C ALA A 108 3.88 0.82 7.67
N SER A 109 3.45 1.95 7.08
CA SER A 109 2.76 3.03 7.80
C SER A 109 1.43 2.57 8.40
N VAL A 110 0.64 1.80 7.64
CA VAL A 110 -0.64 1.24 8.10
C VAL A 110 -0.42 0.27 9.27
N VAL A 111 0.46 -0.71 9.13
CA VAL A 111 0.66 -1.76 10.15
C VAL A 111 1.37 -1.21 11.39
N GLN A 112 2.43 -0.43 11.21
CA GLN A 112 3.33 -0.04 12.31
C GLN A 112 2.93 1.26 13.01
N TYR A 113 1.86 1.93 12.57
CA TYR A 113 1.44 3.24 13.09
C TYR A 113 2.54 4.31 12.95
N GLN A 114 3.48 4.12 12.02
CA GLN A 114 4.60 5.03 11.78
C GLN A 114 4.30 6.04 10.69
N HIS A 115 4.85 7.25 10.82
CA HIS A 115 4.74 8.29 9.82
C HIS A 115 5.58 7.95 8.58
N MET A 116 5.02 8.20 7.40
CA MET A 116 5.72 8.00 6.13
C MET A 116 6.79 9.09 5.91
N GLN A 117 8.06 8.71 5.99
CA GLN A 117 9.22 9.61 5.81
C GLN A 117 9.66 9.78 4.35
N LEU A 118 8.77 9.54 3.40
CA LEU A 118 9.07 9.58 1.97
C LEU A 118 8.75 10.96 1.39
N ASP A 119 9.68 11.52 0.62
CA ASP A 119 9.41 12.71 -0.18
C ASP A 119 8.48 12.36 -1.34
N LEU A 120 7.24 12.84 -1.27
CA LEU A 120 6.20 12.57 -2.24
C LEU A 120 6.21 13.56 -3.42
N GLU A 121 6.94 14.68 -3.34
CA GLU A 121 6.99 15.68 -4.41
C GLU A 121 7.62 15.12 -5.69
N ASN A 122 8.58 14.21 -5.57
CA ASN A 122 9.22 13.57 -6.73
C ASN A 122 8.24 12.63 -7.47
N TYR A 123 7.25 12.08 -6.78
CA TYR A 123 6.21 11.26 -7.43
C TYR A 123 5.29 12.11 -8.28
N GLU A 124 4.91 13.32 -7.85
CA GLU A 124 4.04 14.24 -8.62
C GLU A 124 4.62 14.59 -10.00
N ARG A 125 5.95 14.52 -10.15
CA ARG A 125 6.66 14.79 -11.40
C ARG A 125 6.66 13.60 -12.37
N SER A 126 6.16 12.44 -11.94
CA SER A 126 6.09 11.23 -12.74
C SER A 126 5.16 11.40 -13.95
N ALA A 127 5.54 10.79 -15.08
CA ALA A 127 4.70 10.72 -16.27
C ALA A 127 3.38 9.95 -16.04
N VAL A 128 3.27 9.18 -14.94
CA VAL A 128 2.05 8.50 -14.51
C VAL A 128 0.85 9.44 -14.47
N PHE A 129 1.01 10.68 -14.01
CA PHE A 129 -0.09 11.65 -13.90
C PHE A 129 -0.64 12.13 -15.24
N HIS A 130 0.08 11.89 -16.34
CA HIS A 130 -0.33 12.27 -17.69
C HIS A 130 -0.83 11.08 -18.53
N ARG A 131 -0.58 9.86 -18.07
CA ARG A 131 -1.00 8.63 -18.72
C ARG A 131 -2.46 8.30 -18.39
N ARG A 132 -3.10 7.52 -19.27
CA ARG A 132 -4.52 7.16 -19.18
C ARG A 132 -4.79 5.66 -19.15
N ASP A 133 -3.76 4.85 -18.97
CA ASP A 133 -3.90 3.40 -18.77
C ASP A 133 -4.23 3.07 -17.31
N ASP A 134 -4.73 1.86 -17.08
CA ASP A 134 -5.18 1.40 -15.77
C ASP A 134 -4.07 1.45 -14.70
N ALA A 135 -2.82 1.14 -15.07
CA ALA A 135 -1.72 1.16 -14.11
C ALA A 135 -1.43 2.59 -13.62
N ALA A 136 -1.45 3.56 -14.56
CA ALA A 136 -1.33 4.96 -14.21
C ALA A 136 -2.48 5.43 -13.31
N TYR A 137 -3.72 5.05 -13.64
CA TYR A 137 -4.90 5.40 -12.85
C TYR A 137 -4.82 4.85 -11.41
N ALA A 138 -4.34 3.62 -11.25
CA ALA A 138 -4.11 3.00 -9.95
C ALA A 138 -3.00 3.72 -9.16
N ASN A 139 -1.90 4.09 -9.81
CA ASN A 139 -0.81 4.81 -9.16
C ASN A 139 -1.25 6.19 -8.62
N VAL A 140 -2.16 6.90 -9.31
CA VAL A 140 -2.69 8.19 -8.83
C VAL A 140 -3.41 8.05 -7.47
N ILE A 141 -4.27 7.04 -7.30
CA ILE A 141 -4.95 6.85 -5.99
C ILE A 141 -4.01 6.32 -4.92
N ILE A 142 -2.99 5.54 -5.27
CA ILE A 142 -1.93 5.12 -4.36
C ILE A 142 -1.17 6.34 -3.85
N TYR A 143 -0.84 7.27 -4.73
CA TYR A 143 -0.22 8.55 -4.38
C TYR A 143 -1.10 9.35 -3.42
N LEU A 144 -2.39 9.53 -3.73
CA LEU A 144 -3.34 10.23 -2.86
C LEU A 144 -3.45 9.55 -1.48
N CYS A 145 -3.48 8.21 -1.43
CA CYS A 145 -3.48 7.45 -0.19
C CYS A 145 -2.20 7.71 0.63
N ALA A 146 -1.03 7.75 -0.01
CA ALA A 146 0.23 8.09 0.64
C ALA A 146 0.20 9.50 1.23
N ARG A 147 -0.33 10.48 0.48
CA ARG A 147 -0.51 11.85 0.95
C ARG A 147 -1.41 11.91 2.18
N ILE A 148 -2.54 11.21 2.18
CA ILE A 148 -3.44 11.15 3.34
C ILE A 148 -2.73 10.60 4.57
N LEU A 149 -1.96 9.52 4.41
CA LEU A 149 -1.20 8.90 5.51
C LEU A 149 -0.08 9.81 6.04
N GLN A 150 0.62 10.52 5.16
CA GLN A 150 1.62 11.51 5.55
C GLN A 150 0.97 12.66 6.33
N CYS A 151 -0.20 13.11 5.89
CA CYS A 151 -0.93 14.23 6.49
C CYS A 151 -1.62 13.88 7.83
N GLY A 152 -2.12 12.65 7.99
CA GLY A 152 -2.94 12.21 9.13
C GLY A 152 -2.19 11.78 10.39
N GLY A 153 -0.86 11.94 10.46
CA GLY A 153 -0.06 11.58 11.64
C GLY A 153 -0.22 12.54 12.82
N ALA A 154 -0.17 12.03 14.06
CA ALA A 154 -0.43 12.76 15.30
C ALA A 154 0.47 14.00 15.60
N TYR A 155 1.47 14.28 14.75
CA TYR A 155 2.42 15.39 14.91
C TYR A 155 2.18 16.58 13.98
N THR A 156 1.28 16.51 13.01
CA THR A 156 0.87 17.68 12.21
C THR A 156 -0.29 18.42 12.89
N ARG A 157 -0.02 18.95 14.08
CA ARG A 157 -0.90 19.86 14.83
C ARG A 157 -1.09 21.24 14.16
N GLY A 158 -0.94 21.30 12.84
CA GLY A 158 -0.90 22.53 12.04
C GLY A 158 -1.11 22.32 10.54
N MET A 159 -1.70 21.19 10.12
CA MET A 159 -2.18 21.12 8.73
C MET A 159 -3.48 21.91 8.57
N ASP A 160 -3.51 22.73 7.52
CA ASP A 160 -4.65 23.53 7.12
C ASP A 160 -5.82 22.62 6.75
N GLU A 161 -6.99 22.89 7.33
CA GLU A 161 -8.26 22.21 7.03
C GLU A 161 -8.54 22.25 5.51
N GLU A 162 -8.09 23.31 4.84
CA GLU A 162 -8.15 23.46 3.39
C GLU A 162 -7.39 22.36 2.65
N THR A 163 -6.16 22.04 3.09
CA THR A 163 -5.35 21.00 2.42
C THR A 163 -6.01 19.63 2.59
N TRP A 164 -6.61 19.38 3.75
CA TRP A 164 -7.34 18.14 3.99
C TRP A 164 -8.59 18.03 3.12
N ARG A 165 -9.35 19.12 3.00
CA ARG A 165 -10.51 19.20 2.10
C ARG A 165 -10.10 18.96 0.66
N GLN A 166 -9.02 19.58 0.19
CA GLN A 166 -8.48 19.38 -1.16
C GLN A 166 -8.10 17.91 -1.42
N LEU A 167 -7.49 17.23 -0.45
CA LEU A 167 -7.18 15.79 -0.56
C LEU A 167 -8.45 14.95 -0.64
N SER A 168 -9.45 15.23 0.20
CA SER A 168 -10.75 14.56 0.15
C SER A 168 -11.44 14.75 -1.21
N ASP A 169 -11.47 15.99 -1.71
CA ASP A 169 -12.06 16.34 -3.01
C ASP A 169 -11.30 15.66 -4.16
N SER A 170 -9.98 15.56 -4.07
CA SER A 170 -9.14 14.87 -5.06
C SER A 170 -9.44 13.37 -5.12
N VAL A 171 -9.61 12.72 -3.97
CA VAL A 171 -10.00 11.30 -3.90
C VAL A 171 -11.40 11.08 -4.49
N GLU A 172 -12.34 11.96 -4.19
CA GLU A 172 -13.68 11.87 -4.76
C GLU A 172 -13.68 12.13 -6.28
N GLN A 173 -12.94 13.14 -6.74
CA GLN A 173 -12.79 13.43 -8.16
C GLN A 173 -12.17 12.25 -8.90
N TRP A 174 -11.13 11.62 -8.34
CA TRP A 174 -10.57 10.39 -8.87
C TRP A 174 -11.61 9.26 -8.92
N HIS A 175 -12.43 9.08 -7.89
CA HIS A 175 -13.43 8.01 -7.92
C HIS A 175 -14.54 8.26 -8.96
N ARG A 176 -14.93 9.52 -9.16
CA ARG A 176 -15.92 9.92 -10.18
C ARG A 176 -15.34 9.85 -11.60
N GLY A 177 -14.06 10.16 -11.77
CA GLY A 177 -13.36 10.19 -13.05
C GLY A 177 -12.86 8.83 -13.55
N LYS A 178 -13.06 7.74 -12.80
CA LYS A 178 -12.50 6.43 -13.15
C LYS A 178 -13.04 5.89 -14.47
N PRO A 179 -12.21 5.19 -15.26
CA PRO A 179 -12.65 4.60 -16.53
C PRO A 179 -13.84 3.67 -16.35
N ILE A 180 -14.69 3.55 -17.38
CA ILE A 180 -15.84 2.64 -17.36
C ILE A 180 -15.41 1.17 -17.21
N SER A 181 -14.21 0.81 -17.65
CA SER A 181 -13.61 -0.53 -17.49
C SER A 181 -13.37 -0.92 -16.02
N TRP A 182 -13.41 0.06 -15.10
CA TRP A 182 -13.25 -0.17 -13.65
C TRP A 182 -14.59 -0.43 -12.95
N GLN A 183 -15.70 -0.47 -13.69
CA GLN A 183 -16.96 -0.93 -13.14
C GLN A 183 -16.90 -2.46 -12.94
N PRO A 184 -17.41 -2.99 -11.81
CA PRO A 184 -17.46 -4.42 -11.62
C PRO A 184 -18.28 -5.10 -12.73
N LEU A 185 -17.74 -6.16 -13.32
CA LEU A 185 -18.45 -7.05 -14.24
C LEU A 185 -19.64 -7.71 -13.55
N LYS A 186 -19.50 -7.95 -12.25
CA LYS A 186 -20.51 -8.52 -11.38
C LYS A 186 -20.38 -7.90 -10.01
N TYR A 187 -21.51 -7.50 -9.45
CA TYR A 187 -21.62 -7.05 -8.08
C TYR A 187 -22.75 -7.81 -7.39
N LYS A 188 -22.46 -8.44 -6.25
CA LYS A 188 -23.49 -8.91 -5.33
C LYS A 188 -23.24 -8.37 -3.93
N PRO A 189 -24.23 -7.74 -3.29
CA PRO A 189 -24.09 -7.21 -1.93
C PRO A 189 -23.95 -8.34 -0.91
N ALA A 190 -23.23 -8.11 0.18
CA ALA A 190 -23.11 -9.08 1.28
C ALA A 190 -24.51 -9.57 1.75
N ASN A 191 -24.64 -10.88 1.94
CA ASN A 191 -25.86 -11.53 2.42
C ASN A 191 -25.51 -12.72 3.33
N ILE A 192 -25.65 -12.52 4.64
CA ILE A 192 -25.35 -13.53 5.66
C ILE A 192 -26.29 -14.74 5.53
N ALA A 193 -27.55 -14.54 5.14
CA ALA A 193 -28.51 -15.63 4.97
C ALA A 193 -28.15 -16.59 3.82
N GLU A 194 -27.35 -16.11 2.86
CA GLU A 194 -26.79 -16.90 1.75
C GLU A 194 -25.37 -17.39 2.02
N ASN A 195 -24.89 -17.35 3.27
CA ASN A 195 -23.51 -17.67 3.66
C ASN A 195 -22.45 -16.83 2.92
N ARG A 196 -22.77 -15.55 2.64
CA ARG A 196 -21.90 -14.62 1.90
C ARG A 196 -21.69 -13.35 2.72
N PRO A 197 -20.80 -13.36 3.72
CA PRO A 197 -20.61 -12.24 4.64
C PRO A 197 -20.01 -10.99 3.99
N PHE A 198 -19.32 -11.14 2.86
CA PHE A 198 -18.68 -10.06 2.11
C PHE A 198 -19.28 -9.92 0.69
N PRO A 199 -19.22 -8.73 0.07
CA PRO A 199 -19.71 -8.55 -1.29
C PRO A 199 -18.85 -9.32 -2.31
N GLU A 200 -19.50 -9.78 -3.38
CA GLU A 200 -18.83 -10.40 -4.53
C GLU A 200 -18.61 -9.31 -5.59
N ILE A 201 -17.36 -9.03 -5.95
CA ILE A 201 -16.96 -7.89 -6.80
C ILE A 201 -15.96 -8.35 -7.85
N TRP A 202 -16.43 -8.61 -9.07
CA TRP A 202 -15.58 -9.10 -10.15
C TRP A 202 -15.06 -7.94 -10.98
N MET A 203 -13.75 -7.76 -10.99
CA MET A 203 -13.10 -6.69 -11.76
C MET A 203 -12.43 -7.26 -13.00
N MET A 204 -12.39 -6.49 -14.08
CA MET A 204 -11.75 -6.93 -15.33
C MET A 204 -10.21 -6.86 -15.27
N SER A 205 -9.67 -5.95 -14.46
CA SER A 205 -8.27 -5.50 -14.53
C SER A 205 -7.62 -5.55 -13.14
N PRO A 206 -6.46 -6.21 -12.95
CA PRO A 206 -5.77 -6.25 -11.66
C PRO A 206 -5.42 -4.86 -11.09
N PRO A 207 -4.91 -3.88 -11.87
CA PRO A 207 -4.74 -2.51 -11.39
C PRO A 207 -6.05 -1.86 -10.91
N ALA A 208 -7.20 -2.21 -11.49
CA ALA A 208 -8.49 -1.71 -11.03
C ALA A 208 -8.87 -2.26 -9.65
N VAL A 209 -8.57 -3.54 -9.37
CA VAL A 209 -8.74 -4.15 -8.04
C VAL A 209 -7.89 -3.37 -7.02
N VAL A 210 -6.60 -3.25 -7.30
CA VAL A 210 -5.65 -2.56 -6.40
C VAL A 210 -6.06 -1.09 -6.21
N GLY A 211 -6.35 -0.37 -7.28
CA GLY A 211 -6.76 1.03 -7.20
C GLY A 211 -8.05 1.23 -6.39
N MET A 212 -9.05 0.36 -6.56
CA MET A 212 -10.27 0.42 -5.75
C MET A 212 -10.03 0.08 -4.27
N GLN A 213 -9.08 -0.80 -3.96
CA GLN A 213 -8.68 -1.04 -2.57
C GLN A 213 -8.03 0.22 -1.97
N TYR A 214 -7.06 0.83 -2.66
CA TYR A 214 -6.44 2.08 -2.18
C TYR A 214 -7.43 3.25 -2.08
N TYR A 215 -8.47 3.29 -2.92
CA TYR A 215 -9.57 4.23 -2.75
C TYR A 215 -10.32 4.02 -1.43
N HIS A 216 -10.76 2.79 -1.16
CA HIS A 216 -11.44 2.48 0.11
C HIS A 216 -10.54 2.68 1.32
N THR A 217 -9.25 2.36 1.21
CA THR A 217 -8.22 2.67 2.21
C THR A 217 -8.15 4.18 2.48
N SER A 218 -8.13 5.00 1.42
CA SER A 218 -8.13 6.46 1.54
C SER A 218 -9.37 6.97 2.25
N CYS A 219 -10.56 6.46 1.91
CA CYS A 219 -11.81 6.80 2.59
C CYS A 219 -11.79 6.45 4.08
N ILE A 220 -11.24 5.29 4.46
CA ILE A 220 -11.09 4.88 5.86
C ILE A 220 -10.23 5.89 6.61
N PHE A 221 -9.04 6.24 6.09
CA PHE A 221 -8.16 7.19 6.75
C PHE A 221 -8.74 8.61 6.80
N LEU A 222 -9.40 9.07 5.74
CA LEU A 222 -10.13 10.34 5.73
C LEU A 222 -11.18 10.39 6.85
N THR A 223 -11.93 9.30 7.02
CA THR A 223 -12.98 9.20 8.04
C THR A 223 -12.39 9.13 9.46
N LEU A 224 -11.28 8.41 9.64
CA LEU A 224 -10.59 8.30 10.93
C LEU A 224 -10.07 9.65 11.41
N SER A 225 -9.45 10.43 10.53
CA SER A 225 -8.87 11.73 10.89
C SER A 225 -9.91 12.82 11.10
N ASN A 226 -11.11 12.73 10.49
CA ASN A 226 -12.20 13.68 10.73
C ASN A 226 -12.65 13.72 12.21
N ARG A 227 -12.36 12.66 12.98
CA ARG A 227 -12.58 12.62 14.44
C ARG A 227 -11.80 13.69 15.20
N HIS A 228 -10.69 14.19 14.65
CA HIS A 228 -9.88 15.20 15.33
C HIS A 228 -10.47 16.62 15.28
N TRP A 229 -11.46 16.86 14.40
CA TRP A 229 -11.97 18.22 14.12
C TRP A 229 -13.33 18.53 14.75
N GLN A 230 -14.01 17.53 15.34
CA GLN A 230 -15.36 17.70 15.89
C GLN A 230 -15.35 17.83 17.42
N ALA A 231 -15.52 19.05 17.93
CA ALA A 231 -15.86 19.29 19.33
C ALA A 231 -17.38 19.12 19.51
N ALA A 232 -17.83 18.03 20.12
CA ALA A 232 -19.24 17.71 20.32
C ALA A 232 -19.54 17.24 21.75
N SER A 233 -20.80 17.34 22.18
CA SER A 233 -21.27 16.79 23.46
C SER A 233 -21.15 15.25 23.49
N ASP A 234 -21.00 14.63 24.68
CA ASP A 234 -20.80 13.17 24.84
C ASP A 234 -21.80 12.30 24.07
N TYR A 235 -23.08 12.71 23.99
CA TYR A 235 -24.11 12.00 23.24
C TYR A 235 -23.93 12.10 21.71
N GLU A 236 -23.58 13.29 21.23
CA GLU A 236 -23.29 13.54 19.82
C GLU A 236 -22.00 12.83 19.39
N LEU A 237 -21.02 12.75 20.30
CA LEU A 237 -19.79 12.02 20.11
C LEU A 237 -20.06 10.53 19.90
N ALA A 238 -20.87 9.90 20.77
CA ALA A 238 -21.25 8.48 20.65
C ALA A 238 -22.03 8.18 19.35
N ARG A 239 -22.96 9.07 18.96
CA ARG A 239 -23.70 8.92 17.69
C ARG A 239 -22.77 9.08 16.47
N SER A 240 -21.89 10.07 16.49
CA SER A 240 -20.88 10.30 15.44
C SER A 240 -19.94 9.09 15.33
N GLN A 241 -19.50 8.54 16.47
CA GLN A 241 -18.65 7.34 16.53
C GLN A 241 -19.26 6.16 15.77
N ARG A 242 -20.55 5.89 16.00
CA ARG A 242 -21.25 4.78 15.33
C ARG A 242 -21.38 4.99 13.82
N ILE A 243 -21.61 6.22 13.37
CA ILE A 243 -21.66 6.55 11.94
C ILE A 243 -20.29 6.33 11.30
N VAL A 244 -19.22 6.77 11.97
CA VAL A 244 -17.84 6.57 11.51
C VAL A 244 -17.50 5.08 11.45
N GLU A 245 -17.80 4.32 12.51
CA GLU A 245 -17.55 2.87 12.56
C GLU A 245 -18.29 2.13 11.44
N ASN A 246 -19.58 2.43 11.23
CA ASN A 246 -20.34 1.86 10.11
C ASN A 246 -19.74 2.21 8.75
N THR A 247 -19.23 3.43 8.58
CA THR A 247 -18.60 3.88 7.33
C THR A 247 -17.29 3.14 7.08
N ILE A 248 -16.45 3.02 8.10
CA ILE A 248 -15.19 2.27 8.05
C ILE A 248 -15.48 0.79 7.76
N ALA A 249 -16.42 0.18 8.47
CA ALA A 249 -16.82 -1.21 8.25
C ALA A 249 -17.34 -1.45 6.82
N SER A 250 -18.12 -0.52 6.26
CA SER A 250 -18.58 -0.58 4.87
C SER A 250 -17.40 -0.62 3.89
N HIS A 251 -16.41 0.27 4.06
CA HIS A 251 -15.22 0.29 3.23
C HIS A 251 -14.33 -0.95 3.42
N LEU A 252 -14.16 -1.44 4.66
CA LEU A 252 -13.44 -2.68 4.94
C LEU A 252 -14.09 -3.87 4.24
N ASN A 253 -15.42 -3.98 4.29
CA ASN A 253 -16.16 -5.04 3.59
C ASN A 253 -15.92 -4.98 2.08
N MET A 254 -15.82 -3.79 1.48
CA MET A 254 -15.49 -3.65 0.06
C MET A 254 -14.06 -4.11 -0.23
N VAL A 255 -13.07 -3.76 0.60
CA VAL A 255 -11.68 -4.21 0.42
C VAL A 255 -11.56 -5.73 0.51
N ILE A 256 -12.23 -6.35 1.49
CA ILE A 256 -12.26 -7.82 1.67
C ILE A 256 -13.00 -8.49 0.51
N GLY A 257 -14.13 -7.91 0.08
CA GLY A 257 -14.87 -8.40 -1.08
C GLY A 257 -14.05 -8.36 -2.37
N LEU A 258 -13.29 -7.27 -2.58
CA LEU A 258 -12.35 -7.13 -3.71
C LEU A 258 -11.25 -8.19 -3.66
N SER A 259 -10.65 -8.46 -2.50
CA SER A 259 -9.60 -9.48 -2.39
C SER A 259 -10.13 -10.89 -2.61
N MET A 260 -11.24 -11.25 -1.97
CA MET A 260 -11.84 -12.60 -2.08
C MET A 260 -12.39 -12.90 -3.47
N SER A 261 -12.84 -11.88 -4.21
CA SER A 261 -13.47 -12.06 -5.52
C SER A 261 -12.50 -12.08 -6.69
N ASN A 262 -11.22 -11.74 -6.47
CA ASN A 262 -10.21 -11.59 -7.52
C ASN A 262 -8.93 -12.36 -7.13
N GLU A 263 -9.05 -13.69 -7.02
CA GLU A 263 -8.01 -14.59 -6.51
C GLU A 263 -6.66 -14.49 -7.23
N THR A 264 -6.64 -14.11 -8.50
CA THR A 264 -5.41 -13.93 -9.30
C THR A 264 -4.62 -12.67 -8.93
N VAL A 265 -5.16 -11.82 -8.05
CA VAL A 265 -4.53 -10.57 -7.60
C VAL A 265 -4.04 -10.76 -6.17
N GLU A 266 -2.96 -11.50 -5.99
CA GLU A 266 -2.40 -11.86 -4.67
C GLU A 266 -2.17 -10.64 -3.77
N ASN A 267 -1.70 -9.54 -4.35
CA ASN A 267 -1.50 -8.24 -3.66
C ASN A 267 -2.77 -7.72 -2.95
N ALA A 268 -3.95 -8.11 -3.43
CA ALA A 268 -5.21 -7.67 -2.85
C ALA A 268 -5.44 -8.24 -1.44
N TYR A 269 -4.93 -9.42 -1.14
CA TYR A 269 -5.06 -10.03 0.19
C TYR A 269 -4.24 -9.30 1.24
N PHE A 270 -3.02 -8.86 0.90
CA PHE A 270 -2.16 -8.13 1.85
C PHE A 270 -2.82 -6.86 2.36
N MET A 271 -3.38 -6.01 1.48
CA MET A 271 -4.07 -4.79 1.88
C MET A 271 -5.26 -5.08 2.83
N ALA A 272 -6.05 -6.11 2.53
CA ALA A 272 -7.18 -6.50 3.37
C ALA A 272 -6.70 -6.93 4.78
N CYS A 273 -5.68 -7.78 4.86
CA CYS A 273 -5.09 -8.23 6.12
C CYS A 273 -4.51 -7.06 6.94
N HIS A 274 -3.79 -6.13 6.30
CA HIS A 274 -3.22 -4.97 6.98
C HIS A 274 -4.29 -4.03 7.54
N LEU A 275 -5.36 -3.78 6.79
CA LEU A 275 -6.47 -2.95 7.28
C LEU A 275 -7.26 -3.62 8.39
N LEU A 276 -7.44 -4.94 8.35
CA LEU A 276 -8.02 -5.71 9.44
C LEU A 276 -7.15 -5.61 10.71
N HIS A 277 -5.83 -5.72 10.58
CA HIS A 277 -4.91 -5.51 11.70
C HIS A 277 -5.03 -4.09 12.27
N ARG A 278 -5.08 -3.07 11.40
CA ARG A 278 -5.24 -1.65 11.79
C ARG A 278 -6.56 -1.35 12.49
N CYS A 279 -7.65 -1.89 11.97
CA CYS A 279 -9.01 -1.59 12.42
C CYS A 279 -9.53 -2.59 13.44
N LYS A 280 -8.70 -3.50 13.96
CA LYS A 280 -9.09 -4.51 14.95
C LYS A 280 -9.70 -3.92 16.23
N SER A 281 -9.39 -2.68 16.58
CA SER A 281 -9.99 -1.97 17.72
C SER A 281 -11.35 -1.31 17.41
N LEU A 282 -11.78 -1.32 16.14
CA LEU A 282 -12.97 -0.66 15.62
C LEU A 282 -14.04 -1.64 15.11
N VAL A 283 -13.73 -2.94 15.09
CA VAL A 283 -14.59 -4.06 14.66
C VAL A 283 -14.73 -5.03 15.82
#